data_AF-A0A2V7M9H3-F1
#
_entry.id   AF-A0A2V7M9H3-F1
#
_cell.length_a   1.000
_cell.length_b   1.000
_cell.length_c   1.000
_cell.angle_alpha   90.00
_cell.angle_beta   90.00
_cell.angle_gamma   90.00
#
_symmetry.space_group_name_H-M   'P 1'
#
loop_
_entity.id
_entity.type
_entity.pdbx_description
1 polymer ?
#
loop_
_entity_poly.entity_id
_entity_poly.type
_entity_poly.pdbx_seq_one_letter_code
_entity_poly.pdbx_strand_id
1 'polypeptide(L)'
;MLKRTLAAAAFLAICALPLAAQQPKPAAPAAPAANAGNDMTLTGQVIDVNCYTTMGASGAGHKQCADACAKAGVALAILSADGTIYMPVSSKPGDPQNAKLAPFAEGQVKVTGVHRMSHGMHTIEIKTIAAAT
;
A
#
# COMPACT_ATOMS: atom_id res chain seq x y z
N MET A 1 -57.70 -53.55 -22.51
CA MET A 1 -58.70 -52.53 -22.90
C MET A 1 -58.00 -51.19 -23.02
N LEU A 2 -57.74 -50.78 -24.27
CA LEU A 2 -57.01 -49.56 -24.62
C LEU A 2 -58.06 -48.50 -25.02
N LYS A 3 -58.16 -47.41 -24.26
CA LYS A 3 -58.96 -46.25 -24.65
C LYS A 3 -58.04 -45.05 -24.86
N ARG A 4 -57.89 -44.70 -26.13
CA ARG A 4 -57.32 -43.46 -26.64
C ARG A 4 -58.41 -42.39 -26.62
N THR A 5 -58.16 -41.23 -26.02
CA THR A 5 -58.84 -39.99 -26.37
C THR A 5 -57.84 -38.84 -26.35
N LEU A 6 -57.66 -38.26 -27.54
CA LEU A 6 -56.90 -37.04 -27.87
C LEU A 6 -57.77 -35.79 -27.67
N ALA A 7 -57.11 -34.64 -27.78
CA ALA A 7 -57.59 -33.25 -27.96
C ALA A 7 -57.68 -32.44 -26.65
N ALA A 8 -56.81 -31.45 -26.37
CA ALA A 8 -56.35 -30.25 -27.10
C ALA A 8 -56.99 -29.00 -26.47
N ALA A 9 -56.18 -28.14 -25.86
CA ALA A 9 -56.37 -26.68 -25.88
C ALA A 9 -55.11 -26.02 -25.33
N ALA A 10 -54.46 -25.25 -26.20
CA ALA A 10 -53.36 -24.37 -25.88
C ALA A 10 -53.79 -23.32 -24.85
N PHE A 11 -53.04 -23.20 -23.76
CA PHE A 11 -52.89 -21.92 -23.07
C PHE A 11 -51.45 -21.43 -23.28
N LEU A 12 -51.40 -20.48 -24.21
CA LEU A 12 -50.32 -19.62 -24.58
C LEU A 12 -49.61 -19.05 -23.34
N ALA A 13 -48.30 -19.27 -23.30
CA ALA A 13 -47.27 -18.31 -22.95
C ALA A 13 -47.64 -17.15 -22.01
N ILE A 14 -47.28 -17.28 -20.72
CA ILE A 14 -47.00 -16.12 -19.88
C ILE A 14 -45.65 -16.36 -19.19
N CYS A 15 -44.63 -15.68 -19.74
CA CYS A 15 -43.44 -15.17 -19.06
C CYS A 15 -42.45 -16.18 -18.46
N ALA A 16 -41.92 -17.09 -19.28
CA ALA A 16 -40.56 -17.58 -19.05
C ALA A 16 -39.54 -16.52 -19.53
N LEU A 17 -39.50 -15.38 -18.82
CA LEU A 17 -38.34 -14.48 -18.94
C LEU A 17 -37.12 -15.28 -18.49
N PRO A 18 -35.98 -15.23 -19.21
CA PRO A 18 -34.78 -15.91 -18.77
C PRO A 18 -34.41 -15.35 -17.40
N LEU A 19 -34.37 -16.23 -16.39
CA LEU A 19 -33.95 -15.91 -15.01
C LEU A 19 -32.56 -15.21 -14.98
N ALA A 20 -31.78 -15.35 -16.04
CA ALA A 20 -30.52 -14.66 -16.26
C ALA A 20 -30.63 -13.13 -16.42
N ALA A 21 -31.80 -12.58 -16.79
CA ALA A 21 -31.98 -11.14 -17.02
C ALA A 21 -32.41 -10.35 -15.78
N GLN A 22 -32.76 -11.02 -14.68
CA GLN A 22 -33.23 -10.37 -13.44
C GLN A 22 -32.19 -10.38 -12.31
N GLN A 23 -30.96 -10.84 -12.58
CA GLN A 23 -29.92 -10.75 -11.56
C GLN A 23 -29.59 -9.28 -11.31
N PRO A 24 -29.78 -8.76 -10.07
CA PRO A 24 -29.31 -7.43 -9.75
C PRO A 24 -27.81 -7.37 -10.06
N LYS A 25 -27.41 -6.36 -10.83
CA LYS A 25 -26.00 -6.07 -11.10
C LYS A 25 -25.27 -6.13 -9.76
N PRO A 26 -24.25 -7.01 -9.58
CA PRO A 26 -23.51 -7.05 -8.34
C PRO A 26 -23.02 -5.63 -8.06
N ALA A 27 -23.31 -5.14 -6.85
CA ALA A 27 -22.81 -3.85 -6.40
C ALA A 27 -21.30 -3.85 -6.64
N ALA A 28 -20.78 -2.79 -7.26
CA ALA A 28 -19.35 -2.59 -7.32
C ALA A 28 -18.81 -2.71 -5.88
N PRO A 29 -17.67 -3.38 -5.66
CA PRO A 29 -17.06 -3.42 -4.34
C PRO A 29 -17.01 -2.00 -3.79
N ALA A 30 -17.49 -1.80 -2.57
CA ALA A 30 -17.26 -0.54 -1.88
C ALA A 30 -15.75 -0.28 -1.95
N ALA A 31 -15.36 0.92 -2.41
CA ALA A 31 -13.97 1.32 -2.34
C ALA A 31 -13.48 1.06 -0.91
N PRO A 32 -12.30 0.46 -0.70
CA PRO A 32 -11.77 0.24 0.63
C PRO A 32 -11.91 1.55 1.41
N ALA A 33 -12.50 1.51 2.60
CA ALA A 33 -12.44 2.65 3.50
C ALA A 33 -10.98 3.08 3.53
N ALA A 34 -10.69 4.33 3.15
CA ALA A 34 -9.34 4.85 3.22
C ALA A 34 -8.85 4.50 4.63
N ASN A 35 -7.83 3.64 4.74
CA ASN A 35 -7.25 3.36 6.04
C ASN A 35 -6.98 4.74 6.64
N ALA A 36 -7.61 5.10 7.74
CA ALA A 36 -7.33 6.37 8.38
C ALA A 36 -6.00 6.18 9.11
N GLY A 37 -5.06 7.10 8.91
CA GLY A 37 -3.72 6.98 9.47
C GLY A 37 -3.62 7.82 10.73
N ASN A 38 -2.59 7.59 11.52
CA ASN A 38 -2.37 8.32 12.77
C ASN A 38 -1.23 9.32 12.58
N ASP A 39 -1.42 10.55 13.03
CA ASP A 39 -0.30 11.50 13.11
C ASP A 39 0.77 10.98 14.06
N MET A 40 2.02 10.99 13.60
CA MET A 40 3.17 10.46 14.32
C MET A 40 4.36 11.40 14.19
N THR A 41 5.13 11.52 15.27
CA THR A 41 6.49 12.06 15.27
C THR A 41 7.45 10.95 15.69
N LEU A 42 8.52 10.75 14.94
CA LEU A 42 9.53 9.75 15.25
C LEU A 42 10.95 10.30 15.01
N THR A 43 11.92 9.72 15.71
CA THR A 43 13.34 9.92 15.45
C THR A 43 13.93 8.59 14.98
N GLY A 44 14.79 8.62 13.96
CA GLY A 44 15.43 7.42 13.44
C GLY A 44 16.53 7.72 12.45
N GLN A 45 17.18 6.67 11.94
CA GLN A 45 18.21 6.75 10.92
C GLN A 45 17.60 6.59 9.53
N VAL A 46 17.98 7.41 8.57
CA VAL A 46 17.69 7.10 7.15
C VAL A 46 18.63 6.00 6.69
N ILE A 47 18.09 4.88 6.22
CA ILE A 47 18.88 3.71 5.77
C ILE A 47 18.63 3.41 4.30
N ASP A 48 19.64 2.87 3.62
CA ASP A 48 19.44 2.05 2.41
C ASP A 48 18.78 0.72 2.78
N VAL A 49 17.55 0.48 2.29
CA VAL A 49 16.78 -0.71 2.67
C VAL A 49 17.47 -2.00 2.22
N ASN A 50 18.08 -2.03 1.04
CA ASN A 50 18.72 -3.23 0.52
C ASN A 50 19.95 -3.59 1.34
N CYS A 51 20.88 -2.65 1.51
CA CYS A 51 22.14 -2.89 2.19
C CYS A 51 21.94 -3.15 3.69
N TYR A 52 21.02 -2.43 4.33
CA TYR A 52 20.71 -2.66 5.74
C TYR A 52 20.12 -4.06 5.98
N THR A 53 19.14 -4.49 5.16
CA THR A 53 18.42 -5.74 5.41
C THR A 53 19.16 -7.00 4.95
N THR A 54 20.10 -6.87 4.02
CA THR A 54 20.87 -8.00 3.49
C THR A 54 22.26 -8.15 4.10
N MET A 55 22.88 -7.03 4.51
CA MET A 55 24.26 -7.00 4.99
C MET A 55 24.42 -6.35 6.38
N GLY A 56 23.37 -5.72 6.91
CA GLY A 56 23.45 -4.94 8.14
C GLY A 56 24.27 -3.65 8.00
N ALA A 57 24.51 -3.18 6.77
CA ALA A 57 25.31 -1.98 6.54
C ALA A 57 24.49 -0.71 6.84
N SER A 58 25.04 0.17 7.67
CA SER A 58 24.46 1.48 7.98
C SER A 58 25.49 2.45 8.56
N GLY A 59 25.08 3.71 8.77
CA GLY A 59 25.87 4.75 9.43
C GLY A 59 26.83 5.48 8.51
N ALA A 60 27.59 6.42 9.09
CA ALA A 60 28.42 7.35 8.34
C ALA A 60 29.40 6.67 7.35
N GLY A 61 29.92 5.49 7.71
CA GLY A 61 30.80 4.71 6.83
C GLY A 61 30.09 4.12 5.60
N HIS A 62 28.77 3.96 5.64
CA HIS A 62 27.96 3.44 4.55
C HIS A 62 27.42 4.54 3.61
N LYS A 63 27.52 5.82 4.00
CA LYS A 63 26.83 6.93 3.32
C LYS A 63 27.09 7.01 1.82
N GLN A 64 28.34 6.89 1.38
CA GLN A 64 28.66 7.00 -0.06
C GLN A 64 28.01 5.88 -0.89
N CYS A 65 27.92 4.68 -0.32
CA CYS A 65 27.25 3.55 -0.96
C CYS A 65 25.73 3.77 -1.00
N ALA A 66 25.13 4.17 0.12
CA ALA A 66 23.71 4.50 0.20
C ALA A 66 23.32 5.61 -0.80
N ASP A 67 24.14 6.67 -0.93
CA ASP A 67 23.92 7.76 -1.89
C ASP A 67 23.91 7.24 -3.35
N ALA A 68 24.79 6.29 -3.68
CA ALA A 68 24.86 5.70 -5.02
C ALA A 68 23.65 4.80 -5.30
N CYS A 69 23.26 3.96 -4.33
CA CYS A 69 22.09 3.11 -4.43
C CYS A 69 20.78 3.91 -4.54
N ALA A 70 20.64 4.97 -3.75
CA ALA A 70 19.47 5.86 -3.82
C ALA A 70 19.33 6.52 -5.20
N LYS A 71 20.45 6.93 -5.82
CA LYS A 71 20.47 7.44 -7.21
C LYS A 71 20.09 6.38 -8.24
N ALA A 72 20.40 5.11 -7.98
CA ALA A 72 19.98 3.98 -8.81
C ALA A 72 18.52 3.56 -8.59
N GLY A 73 17.81 4.19 -7.64
CA GLY A 73 16.40 3.92 -7.36
C GLY A 73 16.15 2.94 -6.20
N VAL A 74 17.18 2.54 -5.45
CA VAL A 74 17.00 1.76 -4.23
C VAL A 74 16.25 2.60 -3.20
N ALA A 75 15.27 1.99 -2.53
CA ALA A 75 14.45 2.67 -1.54
C ALA A 75 15.26 3.01 -0.27
N LEU A 76 15.07 4.24 0.21
CA LEU A 76 15.45 4.68 1.53
C LEU A 76 14.26 4.57 2.48
N ALA A 77 14.52 4.25 3.74
CA ALA A 77 13.51 4.18 4.80
C ALA A 77 14.04 4.79 6.10
N ILE A 78 13.16 4.97 7.10
CA ILE A 78 13.58 5.40 8.45
C ILE A 78 13.60 4.20 9.38
N LEU A 79 14.76 3.90 9.96
CA LEU A 79 14.96 2.91 11.01
C LEU A 79 14.83 3.58 12.38
N SER A 80 13.81 3.19 13.13
CA SER A 80 13.64 3.61 14.53
C SER A 80 14.55 2.83 15.48
N ALA A 81 14.80 3.36 16.67
CA ALA A 81 15.65 2.75 17.69
C ALA A 81 15.14 1.37 18.18
N ASP A 82 13.85 1.09 18.05
CA ASP A 82 13.23 -0.20 18.36
C ASP A 82 13.38 -1.24 17.22
N GLY A 83 14.07 -0.88 16.13
CA GLY A 83 14.26 -1.73 14.96
C GLY A 83 13.13 -1.65 13.93
N THR A 84 12.08 -0.85 14.18
CA THR A 84 10.98 -0.68 13.23
C THR A 84 11.44 0.10 12.00
N ILE A 85 11.19 -0.44 10.81
CA ILE A 85 11.45 0.25 9.53
C ILE A 85 10.17 0.91 9.04
N TYR A 86 10.20 2.23 8.90
CA TYR A 86 9.12 3.05 8.36
C TYR A 86 9.39 3.37 6.90
N MET A 87 8.58 2.77 6.01
CA MET A 87 8.68 3.00 4.57
C MET A 87 7.97 4.31 4.19
N PRO A 88 8.65 5.29 3.56
CA PRO A 88 8.02 6.52 3.15
C PRO A 88 7.09 6.30 1.96
N VAL A 89 5.86 6.78 2.07
CA VAL A 89 4.82 6.65 1.02
C VAL A 89 4.16 7.99 0.74
N SER A 90 3.44 8.08 -0.38
CA SER A 90 2.62 9.23 -0.74
C SER A 90 1.17 8.83 -0.91
N SER A 91 0.25 9.72 -0.55
CA SER A 91 -1.16 9.62 -0.94
C SER A 91 -1.39 9.96 -2.42
N LYS A 92 -0.40 10.57 -3.09
CA LYS A 92 -0.45 10.95 -4.51
C LYS A 92 0.12 9.83 -5.39
N PRO A 93 -0.61 9.38 -6.43
CA PRO A 93 -0.08 8.43 -7.41
C PRO A 93 1.17 8.97 -8.12
N GLY A 94 2.17 8.12 -8.31
CA GLY A 94 3.40 8.46 -9.04
C GLY A 94 4.32 9.45 -8.33
N ASP A 95 4.23 9.57 -7.00
CA ASP A 95 5.05 10.47 -6.19
C ASP A 95 6.09 9.69 -5.35
N PRO A 96 7.29 9.39 -5.91
CA PRO A 96 8.32 8.65 -5.21
C PRO A 96 8.93 9.49 -4.07
N GLN A 97 9.05 8.89 -2.88
CA GLN A 97 9.46 9.64 -1.68
C GLN A 97 10.97 9.68 -1.42
N ASN A 98 11.77 8.94 -2.21
CA ASN A 98 13.21 8.79 -1.95
C ASN A 98 13.96 10.13 -1.87
N ALA A 99 13.59 11.07 -2.73
CA ALA A 99 14.20 12.40 -2.80
C ALA A 99 14.06 13.20 -1.48
N LYS A 100 13.02 12.93 -0.68
CA LYS A 100 12.85 13.57 0.63
C LYS A 100 13.87 13.07 1.67
N LEU A 101 14.33 11.82 1.53
CA LEU A 101 15.25 11.17 2.47
C LEU A 101 16.71 11.28 2.02
N ALA A 102 16.96 11.36 0.71
CA ALA A 102 18.32 11.37 0.14
C ALA A 102 19.30 12.37 0.77
N PRO A 103 18.91 13.62 1.14
CA PRO A 103 19.82 14.55 1.82
C PRO A 103 20.31 14.06 3.19
N PHE A 104 19.60 13.11 3.77
CA PHE A 104 19.82 12.60 5.13
C PHE A 104 20.32 11.16 5.14
N ALA A 105 20.69 10.57 4.00
CA ALA A 105 21.12 9.18 3.91
C ALA A 105 22.18 8.84 4.97
N GLU A 106 21.94 7.75 5.69
CA GLU A 106 22.72 7.23 6.82
C GLU A 106 22.81 8.14 8.05
N GLY A 107 22.11 9.28 8.03
CA GLY A 107 22.02 10.25 9.12
C GLY A 107 20.77 10.09 9.99
N GLN A 108 20.82 10.69 11.17
CA GLN A 108 19.68 10.77 12.09
C GLN A 108 18.71 11.88 11.67
N VAL A 109 17.42 11.57 11.74
CA VAL A 109 16.34 12.49 11.39
C VAL A 109 15.22 12.48 12.42
N LYS A 110 14.56 13.62 12.56
CA LYS A 110 13.25 13.75 13.19
C LYS A 110 12.21 13.91 12.06
N VAL A 111 11.21 13.04 12.07
CA VAL A 111 10.17 12.96 11.04
C VAL A 111 8.81 13.18 11.68
N THR A 112 7.97 13.97 11.03
CA THR A 112 6.53 13.98 11.30
C THR A 112 5.77 13.48 10.07
N GLY A 113 4.64 12.81 10.28
CA GLY A 113 3.87 12.27 9.18
C GLY A 113 2.63 11.53 9.62
N VAL A 114 1.94 10.93 8.64
CA VAL A 114 0.80 10.05 8.86
C VAL A 114 1.29 8.61 8.81
N HIS A 115 1.31 7.93 9.95
CA HIS A 115 1.68 6.53 10.07
C HIS A 115 0.49 5.61 9.77
N ARG A 116 0.78 4.47 9.13
CA ARG A 116 -0.18 3.40 8.88
C ARG A 116 0.51 2.05 9.03
N MET A 117 -0.14 1.13 9.72
CA MET A 117 0.17 -0.29 9.62
C MET A 117 -0.67 -0.89 8.49
N SER A 118 -0.02 -1.32 7.42
CA SER A 118 -0.70 -1.89 6.24
C SER A 118 -0.02 -3.18 5.84
N HIS A 119 -0.73 -4.29 5.92
CA HIS A 119 -0.24 -5.62 5.50
C HIS A 119 1.12 -6.00 6.13
N GLY A 120 1.34 -5.65 7.40
CA GLY A 120 2.61 -5.94 8.09
C GLY A 120 3.69 -4.88 7.93
N MET A 121 3.46 -3.83 7.12
CA MET A 121 4.42 -2.75 6.91
C MET A 121 4.03 -1.49 7.68
N HIS A 122 5.03 -0.91 8.36
CA HIS A 122 4.94 0.45 8.85
C HIS A 122 5.21 1.40 7.69
N THR A 123 4.21 2.18 7.32
CA THR A 123 4.33 3.22 6.29
C THR A 123 4.20 4.60 6.93
N ILE A 124 4.89 5.59 6.38
CA ILE A 124 4.84 6.97 6.86
C ILE A 124 4.68 7.91 5.67
N GLU A 125 3.58 8.66 5.62
CA GLU A 125 3.43 9.77 4.71
C GLU A 125 4.10 11.00 5.33
N ILE A 126 5.30 11.33 4.88
CA ILE A 126 6.16 12.35 5.50
C ILE A 126 5.59 13.75 5.28
N LYS A 127 5.26 14.42 6.38
CA LYS A 127 4.91 15.86 6.45
C LYS A 127 6.17 16.71 6.59
N THR A 128 7.04 16.38 7.55
CA THR A 128 8.33 17.06 7.73
C THR A 128 9.45 16.07 8.01
N ILE A 129 10.66 16.42 7.58
CA ILE A 129 11.90 15.70 7.88
C ILE A 129 13.00 16.74 8.11
N ALA A 130 13.76 16.57 9.18
CA ALA A 130 14.92 17.40 9.50
C ALA A 130 15.99 16.55 10.15
N ALA A 131 17.25 16.98 10.06
CA ALA A 131 18.34 16.34 10.79
C ALA A 131 18.05 16.36 12.31
N ALA A 132 18.28 15.23 12.97
CA ALA A 132 18.28 15.13 14.41
C ALA A 132 19.73 15.08 14.89
N THR A 133 20.02 15.84 15.96
CA THR A 133 21.29 15.80 16.69
C THR A 133 21.34 14.63 17.66
#